data_AF-A0A382QIA6-F1
#
_entry.id   AF-A0A382QIA6-F1
#
_cell.length_a   1.000
_cell.length_b   1.000
_cell.length_c   1.000
_cell.angle_alpha   90.00
_cell.angle_beta   90.00
_cell.angle_gamma   90.00
#
_symmetry.space_group_name_H-M   'P 1'
#
loop_
_entity.id
_entity.type
_entity.pdbx_description
1 polymer ?
#
loop_
_entity_poly.entity_id
_entity_poly.type
_entity_poly.pdbx_seq_one_letter_code
_entity_poly.pdbx_strand_id
1 'polypeptide(L)'
;ARSRLKLELPEANADHIKNYPGFLPWSINEHYLKLVSAFSYLKVFEEMGTPQETENARANIIYRMGVLSHFVGDASQPLHTTKHYNGWTDDNPKDYTIRRSFHSWIDGKFFITTQAPNEAVLKGKVRTAVLLKRPASIDLASSHFQAVVNYILEQHKLVIPLYELDKAGHLSKESPEKGRLFLHQQLITGGQMLGDLWFTAWKEAPPDRFLQGYLANRKLTDK
;
A
#
# COMPACT_ATOMS: atom_id res chain seq x y z
N ALA A 1 -3.22 -5.05 38.95
CA ALA A 1 -1.80 -5.31 39.25
C ALA A 1 -0.93 -4.40 38.37
N ARG A 2 -0.24 -3.41 38.94
CA ARG A 2 0.74 -2.62 38.18
C ARG A 2 2.03 -3.42 38.11
N SER A 3 2.39 -3.91 36.93
CA SER A 3 3.64 -4.67 36.76
C SER A 3 4.83 -3.73 37.02
N ARG A 4 5.80 -4.19 37.84
CA ARG A 4 7.07 -3.52 38.13
C ARG A 4 8.17 -3.97 37.15
N LEU A 5 7.83 -4.28 35.90
CA LEU A 5 8.85 -4.61 34.90
C LEU A 5 9.40 -3.29 34.33
N LYS A 6 10.50 -2.79 34.89
CA LYS A 6 11.34 -1.81 34.20
C LYS A 6 12.27 -2.60 33.26
N LEU A 7 11.92 -2.68 31.98
CA LEU A 7 12.89 -3.08 30.97
C LEU A 7 13.95 -1.98 30.89
N GLU A 8 15.23 -2.36 31.00
CA GLU A 8 16.32 -1.46 30.63
C GLU A 8 16.30 -1.21 29.13
N LEU A 9 16.34 0.06 28.72
CA LEU A 9 16.17 0.48 27.33
C LEU A 9 17.54 0.78 26.70
N PRO A 10 17.88 0.18 25.56
CA PRO A 10 19.03 0.62 24.78
C PRO A 10 18.78 2.04 24.25
N GLU A 11 19.69 2.99 24.51
CA GLU A 11 19.63 4.38 24.00
C GLU A 11 19.33 4.46 22.50
N ALA A 12 19.76 3.45 21.73
CA ALA A 12 19.56 3.35 20.30
C ALA A 12 18.11 3.07 19.84
N ASN A 13 17.16 2.70 20.71
CA ASN A 13 15.77 2.37 20.35
C ASN A 13 14.78 2.77 21.47
N ALA A 14 14.92 4.01 21.96
CA ALA A 14 14.16 4.51 23.12
C ALA A 14 12.62 4.52 22.93
N ASP A 15 12.14 4.53 21.69
CA ASP A 15 10.72 4.53 21.33
C ASP A 15 10.16 3.14 20.99
N HIS A 16 11.01 2.09 20.99
CA HIS A 16 10.63 0.74 20.64
C HIS A 16 9.93 0.61 19.28
N ILE A 17 10.27 1.41 18.26
CA ILE A 17 9.66 1.22 16.93
C ILE A 17 10.63 0.65 15.90
N LYS A 18 11.94 0.70 16.16
CA LYS A 18 12.97 0.37 15.15
C LYS A 18 13.00 -1.10 14.72
N ASN A 19 12.31 -1.99 15.43
CA ASN A 19 12.26 -3.44 15.15
C ASN A 19 10.83 -4.01 15.12
N TYR A 20 9.79 -3.18 15.23
CA TYR A 20 8.41 -3.68 15.16
C TYR A 20 7.96 -3.73 13.70
N PRO A 21 7.11 -4.71 13.33
CA PRO A 21 6.45 -4.67 12.04
C PRO A 21 5.75 -3.32 11.93
N GLY A 22 6.14 -2.53 10.94
CA GLY A 22 5.49 -1.26 10.66
C GLY A 22 3.98 -1.47 10.44
N PHE A 23 3.20 -0.40 10.53
CA PHE A 23 1.73 -0.50 10.48
C PHE A 23 1.16 -0.75 9.08
N LEU A 24 2.01 -1.06 8.09
CA LEU A 24 1.66 -1.10 6.67
C LEU A 24 0.44 -1.98 6.34
N PRO A 25 0.31 -3.25 6.81
CA PRO A 25 -0.89 -4.05 6.56
C PRO A 25 -2.17 -3.40 7.11
N TRP A 26 -2.08 -2.81 8.32
CA TRP A 26 -3.20 -2.14 8.97
C TRP A 26 -3.57 -0.84 8.25
N SER A 27 -2.59 -0.04 7.85
CA SER A 27 -2.82 1.20 7.09
C SER A 27 -3.52 0.92 5.76
N ILE A 28 -3.09 -0.08 4.99
CA ILE A 28 -3.76 -0.47 3.75
C ILE A 28 -5.21 -0.89 4.04
N ASN A 29 -5.43 -1.75 5.03
CA ASN A 29 -6.77 -2.23 5.39
C ASN A 29 -7.69 -1.10 5.85
N GLU A 30 -7.21 -0.21 6.73
CA GLU A 30 -7.98 0.94 7.21
C GLU A 30 -8.34 1.90 6.06
N HIS A 31 -7.37 2.24 5.21
CA HIS A 31 -7.60 3.14 4.09
C HIS A 31 -8.50 2.53 3.01
N TYR A 32 -8.44 1.21 2.81
CA TYR A 32 -9.39 0.49 1.97
C TYR A 32 -10.81 0.59 2.53
N LEU A 33 -11.02 0.34 3.82
CA LEU A 33 -12.35 0.44 4.44
C LEU A 33 -12.90 1.88 4.41
N LYS A 34 -12.04 2.89 4.59
CA LYS A 34 -12.40 4.29 4.39
C LYS A 34 -12.84 4.58 2.95
N LEU A 35 -12.19 3.96 1.97
CA LEU A 35 -12.58 4.09 0.56
C LEU A 35 -13.92 3.40 0.28
N VAL A 36 -14.17 2.21 0.84
CA VAL A 36 -15.47 1.52 0.77
C VAL A 36 -16.58 2.40 1.35
N SER A 37 -16.34 3.00 2.52
CA SER A 37 -17.29 3.94 3.15
C SER A 37 -17.54 5.18 2.27
N ALA A 38 -16.51 5.75 1.65
CA ALA A 38 -16.67 6.87 0.73
C ALA A 38 -17.53 6.53 -0.49
N PHE A 39 -17.34 5.34 -1.08
CA PHE A 39 -18.24 4.84 -2.15
C PHE A 39 -19.66 4.59 -1.65
N SER A 40 -19.81 4.14 -0.40
CA SER A 40 -21.12 3.92 0.22
C SER A 40 -21.92 5.22 0.34
N TYR A 41 -21.24 6.31 0.70
CA TYR A 41 -21.82 7.66 0.76
C TYR A 41 -22.18 8.18 -0.63
N LEU A 42 -21.28 8.02 -1.62
CA LEU A 42 -21.55 8.47 -2.99
C LEU A 42 -22.84 7.86 -3.54
N LYS A 43 -23.06 6.56 -3.36
CA LYS A 43 -24.29 5.87 -3.81
C LYS A 43 -25.56 6.56 -3.28
N VAL A 44 -25.54 6.95 -2.01
CA VAL A 44 -26.69 7.61 -1.37
C VAL A 44 -26.86 9.05 -1.85
N PHE A 45 -25.77 9.79 -2.03
CA PHE A 45 -25.85 11.15 -2.55
C PHE A 45 -26.31 11.20 -4.01
N GLU A 46 -25.91 10.24 -4.85
CA GLU A 46 -26.38 10.14 -6.23
C GLU A 46 -27.91 9.95 -6.32
N GLU A 47 -28.52 9.28 -5.34
CA GLU A 47 -29.98 9.05 -5.29
C GLU A 47 -30.75 10.16 -4.55
N MET A 48 -30.19 10.69 -3.47
CA MET A 48 -30.94 11.50 -2.49
C MET A 48 -30.31 12.87 -2.18
N GLY A 49 -29.06 13.08 -2.58
CA GLY A 49 -28.28 14.28 -2.29
C GLY A 49 -28.54 15.41 -3.29
N THR A 50 -27.91 16.55 -2.99
CA THR A 50 -27.79 17.68 -3.91
C THR A 50 -26.65 17.45 -4.92
N PRO A 51 -26.60 18.21 -6.02
CA PRO A 51 -25.46 18.17 -6.95
C PRO A 51 -24.12 18.46 -6.26
N GLN A 52 -24.09 19.42 -5.33
CA GLN A 52 -22.87 19.77 -4.59
C GLN A 52 -22.40 18.66 -3.65
N GLU A 53 -23.33 17.99 -2.95
CA GLU A 53 -22.99 16.86 -2.07
C GLU A 53 -22.42 15.68 -2.87
N THR A 54 -23.01 15.39 -4.04
CA THR A 54 -22.50 14.35 -4.95
C THR A 54 -21.09 14.69 -5.45
N GLU A 55 -20.85 15.93 -5.87
CA GLU A 55 -19.53 16.37 -6.33
C GLU A 55 -18.48 16.30 -5.21
N ASN A 56 -18.82 16.77 -4.00
CA ASN A 56 -17.95 16.67 -2.84
C ASN A 56 -17.64 15.20 -2.50
N ALA A 57 -18.61 14.29 -2.62
CA ALA A 57 -18.40 12.86 -2.40
C ALA A 57 -17.44 12.24 -3.43
N ARG A 58 -17.54 12.62 -4.72
CA ARG A 58 -16.59 12.21 -5.77
C ARG A 58 -15.17 12.71 -5.47
N ALA A 59 -15.01 13.97 -5.08
CA ALA A 59 -13.72 14.53 -4.71
C ALA A 59 -13.10 13.80 -3.49
N ASN A 60 -13.91 13.49 -2.48
CA ASN A 60 -13.47 12.71 -1.32
C ASN A 60 -12.98 11.31 -1.71
N ILE A 61 -13.65 10.63 -2.65
CA ILE A 61 -13.22 9.34 -3.17
C ILE A 61 -11.85 9.45 -3.85
N ILE A 62 -11.63 10.44 -4.71
CA ILE A 62 -10.33 10.65 -5.39
C ILE A 62 -9.21 10.84 -4.36
N TYR A 63 -9.46 11.64 -3.32
CA TYR A 63 -8.51 11.81 -2.22
C TYR A 63 -8.22 10.49 -1.49
N ARG A 64 -9.25 9.72 -1.13
CA ARG A 64 -9.08 8.42 -0.46
C ARG A 64 -8.36 7.38 -1.33
N MET A 65 -8.66 7.37 -2.63
CA MET A 65 -7.94 6.57 -3.62
C MET A 65 -6.45 6.91 -3.59
N GLY A 66 -6.09 8.20 -3.64
CA GLY A 66 -4.70 8.66 -3.58
C GLY A 66 -3.96 8.27 -2.30
N VAL A 67 -4.62 8.40 -1.13
CA VAL A 67 -4.00 7.99 0.15
C VAL A 67 -3.77 6.48 0.20
N LEU A 68 -4.73 5.67 -0.27
CA LEU A 68 -4.54 4.22 -0.36
C LEU A 68 -3.40 3.85 -1.32
N SER A 69 -3.24 4.57 -2.44
CA SER A 69 -2.16 4.34 -3.41
C SER A 69 -0.78 4.38 -2.78
N HIS A 70 -0.55 5.33 -1.86
CA HIS A 70 0.74 5.50 -1.21
C HIS A 70 1.17 4.21 -0.51
N PHE A 71 0.32 3.69 0.38
CA PHE A 71 0.64 2.48 1.15
C PHE A 71 0.73 1.22 0.28
N VAL A 72 -0.15 1.07 -0.73
CA VAL A 72 -0.10 -0.09 -1.64
C VAL A 72 1.14 -0.05 -2.54
N GLY A 73 1.54 1.16 -2.96
CA GLY A 73 2.77 1.42 -3.70
C GLY A 73 4.01 1.09 -2.89
N ASP A 74 4.10 1.60 -1.65
CA ASP A 74 5.21 1.29 -0.74
C ASP A 74 5.31 -0.20 -0.48
N ALA A 75 4.18 -0.89 -0.27
CA ALA A 75 4.15 -2.35 -0.11
C ALA A 75 4.68 -3.11 -1.33
N SER A 76 4.66 -2.53 -2.54
CA SER A 76 5.27 -3.12 -3.74
C SER A 76 6.80 -3.08 -3.71
N GLN A 77 7.40 -2.26 -2.85
CA GLN A 77 8.85 -2.10 -2.77
C GLN A 77 9.41 -3.03 -1.68
N PRO A 78 10.22 -4.06 -2.01
CA PRO A 78 10.65 -5.08 -1.05
C PRO A 78 11.30 -4.53 0.24
N LEU A 79 12.07 -3.45 0.16
CA LEU A 79 12.72 -2.81 1.31
C LEU A 79 11.72 -2.19 2.30
N HIS A 80 10.48 -1.89 1.90
CA HIS A 80 9.43 -1.44 2.83
C HIS A 80 8.81 -2.59 3.63
N THR A 81 9.25 -3.83 3.40
CA THR A 81 8.73 -5.04 4.06
C THR A 81 9.74 -5.72 5.00
N THR A 82 10.90 -5.10 5.24
CA THR A 82 12.01 -5.72 5.97
C THR A 82 12.71 -4.74 6.90
N LYS A 83 13.32 -5.26 7.96
CA LYS A 83 14.24 -4.48 8.81
C LYS A 83 15.54 -4.10 8.10
N HIS A 84 15.91 -4.81 7.03
CA HIS A 84 17.08 -4.52 6.20
C HIS A 84 16.78 -3.47 5.13
N TYR A 85 16.06 -2.40 5.47
CA TYR A 85 15.62 -1.42 4.49
C TYR A 85 16.77 -0.50 4.06
N ASN A 86 17.61 -0.06 5.02
CA ASN A 86 18.78 0.80 4.82
C ASN A 86 20.10 0.01 4.70
N GLY A 87 20.09 -1.12 4.01
CA GLY A 87 21.21 -2.06 3.99
C GLY A 87 21.06 -3.18 5.02
N TRP A 88 21.87 -4.23 4.86
CA TRP A 88 21.84 -5.42 5.71
C TRP A 88 22.31 -5.08 7.14
N THR A 89 21.64 -5.63 8.15
CA THR A 89 21.86 -5.27 9.57
C THR A 89 22.09 -6.46 10.51
N ASP A 90 21.91 -7.68 10.03
CA ASP A 90 22.20 -8.91 10.79
C ASP A 90 23.56 -9.49 10.37
N ASP A 91 23.88 -10.70 10.85
CA ASP A 91 24.95 -11.54 10.31
C ASP A 91 24.87 -11.57 8.78
N ASN A 92 25.99 -11.24 8.13
CA ASN A 92 26.05 -11.02 6.69
C ASN A 92 27.05 -11.96 5.99
N PRO A 93 26.91 -13.29 6.09
CA PRO A 93 27.83 -14.24 5.47
C PRO A 93 27.80 -14.22 3.93
N LYS A 94 26.83 -13.50 3.35
CA LYS A 94 26.68 -13.30 1.91
C LYS A 94 27.16 -11.93 1.45
N ASP A 95 27.80 -11.13 2.30
CA ASP A 95 28.37 -9.82 1.95
C ASP A 95 27.41 -8.89 1.19
N TYR A 96 26.13 -8.87 1.59
CA TYR A 96 25.15 -7.92 1.06
C TYR A 96 25.50 -6.49 1.45
N THR A 97 25.01 -5.53 0.67
CA THR A 97 25.31 -4.12 0.93
C THR A 97 24.82 -3.68 2.31
N ILE A 98 25.69 -3.00 3.06
CA ILE A 98 25.38 -2.33 4.33
C ILE A 98 25.19 -0.81 4.15
N ARG A 99 25.09 -0.35 2.89
CA ARG A 99 24.98 1.06 2.56
C ARG A 99 23.66 1.62 3.08
N ARG A 100 23.73 2.57 4.01
CA ARG A 100 22.56 3.28 4.58
C ARG A 100 21.69 3.99 3.54
N SER A 101 22.23 4.27 2.37
CA SER A 101 21.51 4.91 1.27
C SER A 101 20.70 3.95 0.40
N PHE A 102 20.77 2.63 0.62
CA PHE A 102 20.17 1.63 -0.28
C PHE A 102 18.66 1.82 -0.46
N HIS A 103 17.91 2.06 0.62
CA HIS A 103 16.48 2.40 0.55
C HIS A 103 16.21 3.57 -0.39
N SER A 104 16.84 4.72 -0.12
CA SER A 104 16.66 5.93 -0.94
C SER A 104 17.13 5.76 -2.38
N TRP A 105 18.05 4.82 -2.62
CA TRP A 105 18.52 4.48 -3.95
C TRP A 105 17.41 3.83 -4.75
N ILE A 106 16.77 2.80 -4.17
CA ILE A 106 15.70 2.05 -4.81
C ILE A 106 14.41 2.86 -4.95
N ASP A 107 14.04 3.65 -3.93
CA ASP A 107 12.80 4.43 -3.92
C ASP A 107 12.71 5.50 -5.01
N GLY A 108 13.84 5.92 -5.59
CA GLY A 108 13.77 6.86 -6.71
C GLY A 108 15.09 7.26 -7.32
N LYS A 109 16.19 7.31 -6.57
CA LYS A 109 17.47 7.78 -7.14
C LYS A 109 17.94 6.89 -8.29
N PHE A 110 17.68 5.59 -8.25
CA PHE A 110 17.98 4.68 -9.35
C PHE A 110 17.34 5.16 -10.66
N PHE A 111 16.03 5.45 -10.66
CA PHE A 111 15.32 5.93 -11.84
C PHE A 111 15.73 7.35 -12.25
N ILE A 112 15.92 8.26 -11.29
CA ILE A 112 16.41 9.62 -11.55
C ILE A 112 17.77 9.58 -12.25
N THR A 113 18.61 8.63 -11.86
CA THR A 113 20.01 8.59 -12.27
C THR A 113 20.25 7.74 -13.52
N THR A 114 19.31 6.87 -13.88
CA THR A 114 19.43 5.95 -15.02
C THR A 114 18.44 6.33 -16.11
N GLN A 115 17.16 6.02 -15.91
CA GLN A 115 16.07 6.33 -16.80
C GLN A 115 14.75 6.32 -16.03
N ALA A 116 13.96 7.38 -16.17
CA ALA A 116 12.62 7.42 -15.59
C ALA A 116 11.70 6.35 -16.23
N PRO A 117 10.76 5.77 -15.46
CA PRO A 117 9.81 4.81 -16.02
C PRO A 117 8.92 5.47 -17.09
N ASN A 118 8.68 4.76 -18.19
CA ASN A 118 7.75 5.21 -19.22
C ASN A 118 6.33 4.76 -18.88
N GLU A 119 5.47 5.71 -18.49
CA GLU A 119 4.10 5.45 -18.05
C GLU A 119 3.26 4.71 -19.10
N ALA A 120 3.35 5.09 -20.39
CA ALA A 120 2.58 4.46 -21.45
C ALA A 120 2.95 2.98 -21.62
N VAL A 121 4.24 2.66 -21.53
CA VAL A 121 4.74 1.27 -21.59
C VAL A 121 4.27 0.47 -20.38
N LEU A 122 4.34 1.04 -19.17
CA LEU A 122 3.89 0.35 -17.95
C LEU A 122 2.37 0.14 -17.94
N LYS A 123 1.60 1.14 -18.38
CA LYS A 123 0.14 1.04 -18.54
C LYS A 123 -0.27 -0.07 -19.50
N GLY A 124 0.50 -0.28 -20.58
CA GLY A 124 0.26 -1.40 -21.50
C GLY A 124 0.51 -2.80 -20.90
N LYS A 125 1.12 -2.88 -19.71
CA LYS A 125 1.44 -4.15 -19.02
C LYS A 125 0.54 -4.46 -17.83
N VAL A 126 -0.28 -3.53 -17.38
CA VAL A 126 -1.31 -3.81 -16.39
C VAL A 126 -2.57 -4.35 -17.08
N ARG A 127 -3.24 -5.30 -16.45
CA ARG A 127 -4.56 -5.76 -16.91
C ARG A 127 -5.65 -4.87 -16.32
N THR A 128 -6.83 -4.91 -16.94
CA THR A 128 -8.04 -4.32 -16.37
C THR A 128 -8.27 -4.83 -14.94
N ALA A 129 -8.68 -3.92 -14.06
CA ALA A 129 -8.98 -4.23 -12.67
C ALA A 129 -10.14 -5.24 -12.57
N VAL A 130 -10.02 -6.17 -11.62
CA VAL A 130 -11.04 -7.18 -11.33
C VAL A 130 -11.31 -7.24 -9.83
N LEU A 131 -12.38 -7.93 -9.43
CA LEU A 131 -12.62 -8.18 -8.01
C LEU A 131 -11.43 -8.94 -7.42
N LEU A 132 -10.89 -8.40 -6.33
CA LEU A 132 -9.75 -8.97 -5.65
C LEU A 132 -10.12 -10.36 -5.13
N LYS A 133 -9.39 -11.37 -5.59
CA LYS A 133 -9.50 -12.72 -5.04
C LYS A 133 -8.96 -12.71 -3.62
N ARG A 134 -9.77 -13.16 -2.66
CA ARG A 134 -9.44 -13.14 -1.23
C ARG A 134 -9.65 -14.54 -0.62
N PRO A 135 -8.82 -14.94 0.37
CA PRO A 135 -9.09 -16.11 1.19
C PRO A 135 -10.44 -15.99 1.92
N ALA A 136 -10.96 -17.09 2.43
CA ALA A 136 -12.08 -17.04 3.36
C ALA A 136 -11.67 -16.28 4.64
N SER A 137 -12.60 -15.51 5.22
CA SER A 137 -12.37 -14.88 6.52
C SER A 137 -12.14 -15.95 7.60
N ILE A 138 -11.29 -15.62 8.57
CA ILE A 138 -11.06 -16.42 9.79
C ILE A 138 -11.35 -15.55 11.01
N ASP A 139 -11.45 -16.16 12.19
CA ASP A 139 -11.82 -15.47 13.44
C ASP A 139 -10.97 -14.22 13.74
N LEU A 140 -9.67 -14.27 13.40
CA LEU A 140 -8.71 -13.22 13.70
C LEU A 140 -8.47 -12.23 12.55
N ALA A 141 -9.00 -12.49 11.34
CA ALA A 141 -8.69 -11.68 10.17
C ALA A 141 -9.75 -11.77 9.07
N SER A 142 -10.19 -10.60 8.60
CA SER A 142 -11.05 -10.51 7.42
C SER A 142 -10.34 -11.06 6.18
N SER A 143 -11.12 -11.56 5.23
CA SER A 143 -10.64 -11.97 3.89
C SER A 143 -9.77 -10.90 3.21
N HIS A 144 -10.13 -9.62 3.38
CA HIS A 144 -9.39 -8.49 2.82
C HIS A 144 -8.04 -8.29 3.52
N PHE A 145 -8.00 -8.29 4.86
CA PHE A 145 -6.74 -8.14 5.60
C PHE A 145 -5.77 -9.26 5.25
N GLN A 146 -6.25 -10.51 5.15
CA GLN A 146 -5.43 -11.63 4.73
C GLN A 146 -4.86 -11.45 3.32
N ALA A 147 -5.65 -10.95 2.37
CA ALA A 147 -5.16 -10.68 1.01
C ALA A 147 -4.07 -9.60 0.98
N VAL A 148 -4.20 -8.55 1.81
CA VAL A 148 -3.17 -7.51 1.97
C VAL A 148 -1.88 -8.08 2.56
N VAL A 149 -1.98 -8.90 3.62
CA VAL A 149 -0.83 -9.57 4.22
C VAL A 149 -0.14 -10.48 3.21
N ASN A 150 -0.90 -11.29 2.46
CA ASN A 150 -0.35 -12.15 1.42
C ASN A 150 0.39 -11.35 0.34
N TYR A 151 -0.19 -10.22 -0.11
CA TYR A 151 0.48 -9.32 -1.06
C TYR A 151 1.84 -8.84 -0.54
N ILE A 152 1.89 -8.37 0.72
CA ILE A 152 3.13 -7.92 1.38
C ILE A 152 4.14 -9.06 1.52
N LEU A 153 3.70 -10.26 1.91
CA LEU A 153 4.57 -11.44 2.02
C LEU A 153 5.17 -11.86 0.68
N GLU A 154 4.43 -11.75 -0.43
CA GLU A 154 4.98 -11.98 -1.77
C GLU A 154 6.08 -10.96 -2.11
N GLN A 155 5.92 -9.69 -1.71
CA GLN A 155 6.97 -8.68 -1.95
C GLN A 155 8.17 -8.89 -1.04
N HIS A 156 7.97 -9.37 0.18
CA HIS A 156 9.04 -9.71 1.11
C HIS A 156 9.97 -10.79 0.55
N LYS A 157 9.44 -11.78 -0.18
CA LYS A 157 10.27 -12.80 -0.85
C LYS A 157 11.28 -12.21 -1.83
N LEU A 158 11.03 -11.00 -2.32
CA LEU A 158 11.87 -10.30 -3.29
C LEU A 158 12.99 -9.48 -2.64
N VAL A 159 13.07 -9.41 -1.31
CA VAL A 159 14.16 -8.74 -0.59
C VAL A 159 15.51 -9.35 -0.97
N ILE A 160 15.66 -10.67 -0.85
CA ILE A 160 16.91 -11.34 -1.19
C ILE A 160 17.27 -11.16 -2.67
N PRO A 161 16.37 -11.42 -3.64
CA PRO A 161 16.63 -11.10 -5.06
C PRO A 161 17.09 -9.66 -5.32
N LEU A 162 16.52 -8.67 -4.63
CA LEU A 162 16.94 -7.28 -4.77
C LEU A 162 18.37 -7.05 -4.26
N TYR A 163 18.74 -7.65 -3.13
CA TYR A 163 20.10 -7.60 -2.62
C TYR A 163 21.12 -8.32 -3.52
N GLU A 164 20.74 -9.45 -4.13
CA GLU A 164 21.58 -10.14 -5.12
C GLU A 164 21.79 -9.30 -6.38
N LEU A 165 20.76 -8.57 -6.84
CA LEU A 165 20.91 -7.61 -7.94
C LEU A 165 21.90 -6.50 -7.59
N ASP A 166 21.88 -5.99 -6.36
CA ASP A 166 22.83 -4.96 -5.92
C ASP A 166 24.26 -5.51 -5.88
N LYS A 167 24.42 -6.69 -5.27
CA LYS A 167 25.72 -7.35 -5.15
C LYS A 167 26.34 -7.66 -6.52
N ALA A 168 25.51 -8.03 -7.50
CA ALA A 168 25.93 -8.26 -8.88
C ALA A 168 26.19 -6.96 -9.68
N GLY A 169 25.99 -5.78 -9.09
CA GLY A 169 26.17 -4.49 -9.76
C GLY A 169 25.03 -4.09 -10.69
N HIS A 170 23.92 -4.83 -10.70
CA HIS A 170 22.79 -4.62 -11.62
C HIS A 170 21.82 -3.49 -11.18
N LEU A 171 22.15 -2.81 -10.09
CA LEU A 171 21.47 -1.61 -9.60
C LEU A 171 22.36 -0.36 -9.72
N SER A 172 23.38 -0.38 -10.58
CA SER A 172 24.27 0.76 -10.85
C SER A 172 23.89 1.48 -12.15
N LYS A 173 24.58 2.60 -12.46
CA LYS A 173 24.38 3.33 -13.72
C LYS A 173 24.97 2.58 -14.92
N GLU A 174 25.99 1.78 -14.66
CA GLU A 174 26.78 1.05 -15.65
C GLU A 174 26.08 -0.24 -16.10
N SER A 175 25.24 -0.84 -15.24
CA SER A 175 24.44 -2.02 -15.59
C SER A 175 22.99 -1.94 -15.05
N PRO A 176 22.17 -0.98 -15.52
CA PRO A 176 20.84 -0.74 -14.96
C PRO A 176 19.75 -1.66 -15.51
N GLU A 177 19.97 -2.43 -16.57
CA GLU A 177 18.91 -3.12 -17.33
C GLU A 177 18.12 -4.09 -16.45
N LYS A 178 18.81 -4.98 -15.71
CA LYS A 178 18.15 -5.98 -14.87
C LYS A 178 17.47 -5.35 -13.65
N GLY A 179 18.12 -4.38 -13.00
CA GLY A 179 17.51 -3.62 -11.90
C GLY A 179 16.25 -2.89 -12.34
N ARG A 180 16.28 -2.26 -13.53
CA ARG A 180 15.12 -1.56 -14.11
C ARG A 180 13.98 -2.51 -14.42
N LEU A 181 14.27 -3.69 -14.99
CA LEU A 181 13.25 -4.72 -15.24
C LEU A 181 12.57 -5.16 -13.94
N PHE A 182 13.36 -5.40 -12.90
CA PHE A 182 12.85 -5.76 -11.57
C PHE A 182 11.96 -4.65 -10.99
N LEU A 183 12.44 -3.40 -10.97
CA LEU A 183 11.69 -2.29 -10.38
C LEU A 183 10.45 -1.92 -11.20
N HIS A 184 10.50 -2.02 -12.54
CA HIS A 184 9.30 -1.89 -13.37
C HIS A 184 8.26 -2.96 -13.04
N GLN A 185 8.67 -4.20 -12.75
CA GLN A 185 7.74 -5.23 -12.32
C GLN A 185 7.06 -4.88 -11.00
N GLN A 186 7.77 -4.24 -10.05
CA GLN A 186 7.17 -3.78 -8.80
C GLN A 186 6.17 -2.64 -9.03
N LEU A 187 6.46 -1.68 -9.91
CA LEU A 187 5.51 -0.64 -10.31
C LEU A 187 4.23 -1.22 -10.93
N ILE A 188 4.38 -2.23 -11.81
CA ILE A 188 3.25 -2.93 -12.43
C ILE A 188 2.44 -3.69 -11.36
N THR A 189 3.13 -4.39 -10.45
CA THR A 189 2.50 -5.19 -9.39
C THR A 189 1.71 -4.29 -8.42
N GLY A 190 2.30 -3.17 -7.98
CA GLY A 190 1.62 -2.19 -7.14
C GLY A 190 0.43 -1.54 -7.84
N GLY A 191 0.59 -1.12 -9.09
CA GLY A 191 -0.49 -0.58 -9.90
C GLY A 191 -1.64 -1.58 -10.12
N GLN A 192 -1.32 -2.85 -10.32
CA GLN A 192 -2.30 -3.91 -10.50
C GLN A 192 -3.11 -4.17 -9.23
N MET A 193 -2.44 -4.31 -8.09
CA MET A 193 -3.07 -4.51 -6.79
C MET A 193 -3.96 -3.31 -6.43
N LEU A 194 -3.46 -2.09 -6.65
CA LEU A 194 -4.22 -0.87 -6.40
C LEU A 194 -5.50 -0.79 -7.25
N GLY A 195 -5.40 -1.11 -8.54
CA GLY A 195 -6.56 -1.16 -9.43
C GLY A 195 -7.63 -2.16 -8.96
N ASP A 196 -7.21 -3.38 -8.59
CA ASP A 196 -8.12 -4.39 -8.08
C ASP A 196 -8.76 -3.97 -6.75
N LEU A 197 -8.01 -3.32 -5.85
CA LEU A 197 -8.52 -2.79 -4.60
C LEU A 197 -9.57 -1.69 -4.84
N TRP A 198 -9.28 -0.70 -5.67
CA TRP A 198 -10.24 0.35 -6.01
C TRP A 198 -11.52 -0.20 -6.61
N PHE A 199 -11.38 -1.12 -7.58
CA PHE A 199 -12.52 -1.73 -8.24
C PHE A 199 -13.36 -2.56 -7.28
N THR A 200 -12.71 -3.33 -6.40
CA THR A 200 -13.40 -4.13 -5.37
C THR A 200 -14.14 -3.21 -4.40
N ALA A 201 -13.50 -2.14 -3.91
CA ALA A 201 -14.14 -1.20 -2.99
C ALA A 201 -15.37 -0.54 -3.60
N TRP A 202 -15.29 -0.10 -4.86
CA TRP A 202 -16.42 0.49 -5.57
C TRP A 202 -17.57 -0.50 -5.77
N LYS A 203 -17.27 -1.72 -6.21
CA LYS A 203 -18.29 -2.75 -6.49
C LYS A 203 -18.98 -3.25 -5.22
N GLU A 204 -18.23 -3.44 -4.14
CA GLU A 204 -18.73 -4.05 -2.90
C GLU A 204 -19.32 -3.07 -1.89
N ALA A 205 -19.10 -1.76 -2.06
CA ALA A 205 -19.65 -0.76 -1.16
C ALA A 205 -21.20 -0.84 -1.08
N PRO A 206 -21.82 -1.07 0.08
CA PRO A 206 -23.28 -0.96 0.22
C PRO A 206 -23.70 0.53 0.21
N PRO A 207 -24.97 0.88 0.01
CA PRO A 207 -25.44 2.23 0.35
C PRO A 207 -25.36 2.46 1.87
N ASP A 208 -24.97 3.66 2.29
CA ASP A 208 -24.90 4.02 3.71
C ASP A 208 -26.29 4.27 4.32
N ARG A 209 -26.73 3.37 5.22
CA ARG A 209 -28.09 3.41 5.81
C ARG A 209 -28.31 4.60 6.73
N PHE A 210 -27.27 5.06 7.43
CA PHE A 210 -27.40 6.19 8.35
C PHE A 210 -27.63 7.48 7.54
N LEU A 211 -26.83 7.70 6.50
CA LEU A 211 -26.98 8.82 5.59
C LEU A 211 -28.33 8.77 4.86
N GLN A 212 -28.78 7.60 4.41
CA GLN A 212 -30.12 7.43 3.82
C GLN A 212 -31.22 7.91 4.77
N GLY A 213 -31.19 7.46 6.03
CA GLY A 213 -32.14 7.89 7.05
C GLY A 213 -32.09 9.40 7.31
N TYR A 214 -30.87 9.96 7.39
CA TYR A 214 -30.66 11.39 7.57
C TYR A 214 -31.27 12.21 6.43
N LEU A 215 -31.00 11.84 5.17
CA LEU A 215 -31.50 12.56 4.00
C LEU A 215 -33.00 12.37 3.78
N ALA A 216 -33.55 11.21 4.13
CA ALA A 216 -35.00 10.98 4.11
C ALA A 216 -35.71 11.93 5.09
N ASN A 217 -35.19 12.05 6.31
CA ASN A 217 -35.73 12.96 7.31
C ASN A 217 -35.62 14.44 6.87
N ARG A 218 -34.47 14.84 6.30
CA ARG A 218 -34.29 16.20 5.75
C ARG A 218 -35.37 16.56 4.72
N LYS A 219 -35.69 15.63 3.80
CA LYS A 219 -36.76 15.84 2.80
C LYS A 219 -38.17 15.94 3.41
N LEU A 220 -38.39 15.38 4.60
CA LEU A 220 -39.67 15.49 5.31
C LEU A 220 -39.78 16.82 6.07
N THR A 221 -38.67 17.35 6.58
CA THR A 221 -38.63 18.63 7.32
C THR A 221 -38.57 19.86 6.42
N ASP A 222 -38.07 19.71 5.19
CA ASP A 222 -38.00 20.80 4.21
C ASP A 222 -39.32 20.99 3.41
N LYS A 223 -40.35 20.19 3.70
CA LYS A 223 -41.72 20.31 3.17
C LYS A 223 -42.63 21.04 4.16
#